data_AF-A0A7V4M426-F1
#
_entry.id   AF-A0A7V4M426-F1
#
_cell.length_a   1.000
_cell.length_b   1.000
_cell.length_c   1.000
_cell.angle_alpha   90.00
_cell.angle_beta   90.00
_cell.angle_gamma   90.00
#
_symmetry.space_group_name_H-M   'P 1'
#
loop_
_entity.id
_entity.type
_entity.pdbx_description
1 polymer ?
#
loop_
_entity_poly.entity_id
_entity_poly.type
_entity_poly.pdbx_seq_one_letter_code
_entity_poly.pdbx_strand_id
1 'polypeptide(L)'
;MKRLALPLAVLFFASCTPTPPSQPSKPSPLPYDAGLRDGSVIFLRGGLLVGPIYRHTDSDLTHAAIVLYHGHDPWVYEAVPPYVRRMPLGDYIRLLEEKSRERFEQKRKMSWFIIQPRVRYGPLELNAMRHHAESQLGRPYMLRGWWKGHEVRGIFCSQLVGDIIERSGKIEAGGIHESPGSLFQKLTPVLRGGAVKIIHYPEARQVFSFDCGAMRGSRSGGQRGGDLASETPPSETATAGDCFKGLGTPGHNRSGV
;
A
#
# COMPACT_ATOMS: atom_id res chain seq x y z
N MET A 1 -59.18 -2.38 -61.37
CA MET A 1 -58.54 -2.23 -60.04
C MET A 1 -57.52 -1.10 -60.14
N LYS A 2 -57.76 0.05 -59.50
CA LYS A 2 -56.94 1.28 -59.61
C LYS A 2 -55.78 1.22 -58.60
N ARG A 3 -54.53 1.33 -59.07
CA ARG A 3 -53.33 1.40 -58.23
C ARG A 3 -53.04 2.88 -57.93
N LEU A 4 -53.11 3.27 -56.65
CA LEU A 4 -52.60 4.55 -56.17
C LEU A 4 -51.09 4.43 -55.94
N ALA A 5 -50.31 5.27 -56.59
CA ALA A 5 -48.89 5.47 -56.31
C ALA A 5 -48.74 6.68 -55.36
N LEU A 6 -48.14 6.45 -54.19
CA LEU A 6 -47.74 7.53 -53.28
C LEU A 6 -46.33 8.02 -53.63
N PRO A 7 -46.08 9.34 -53.64
CA PRO A 7 -44.75 9.88 -53.85
C PRO A 7 -43.91 9.77 -52.57
N LEU A 8 -42.69 9.27 -52.73
CA LEU A 8 -41.67 9.19 -51.68
C LEU A 8 -41.01 10.57 -51.54
N ALA A 9 -41.35 11.31 -50.48
CA ALA A 9 -40.70 12.57 -50.14
C ALA A 9 -39.34 12.30 -49.47
N VAL A 10 -38.25 12.63 -50.16
CA VAL A 10 -36.89 12.56 -49.63
C VAL A 10 -36.59 13.85 -48.85
N LEU A 11 -36.57 13.76 -47.52
CA LEU A 11 -36.16 14.84 -46.62
C LEU A 11 -34.63 14.82 -46.47
N PHE A 12 -33.96 15.85 -47.00
CA PHE A 12 -32.55 16.11 -46.74
C PHE A 12 -32.38 16.74 -45.35
N PHE A 13 -31.95 15.93 -44.37
CA PHE A 13 -31.52 16.43 -43.06
C PHE A 13 -30.10 16.98 -43.17
N ALA A 14 -29.97 18.31 -43.13
CA ALA A 14 -28.69 18.99 -42.97
C ALA A 14 -28.05 18.57 -41.63
N SER A 15 -27.01 17.75 -41.72
CA SER A 15 -26.28 17.22 -40.57
C SER A 15 -25.39 18.31 -39.98
N CYS A 16 -25.90 19.03 -38.99
CA CYS A 16 -25.07 19.84 -38.11
C CYS A 16 -24.21 18.88 -37.28
N THR A 17 -22.93 18.75 -37.60
CA THR A 17 -21.99 17.98 -36.79
C THR A 17 -21.72 18.77 -35.49
N PRO A 18 -22.11 18.25 -34.32
CA PRO A 18 -21.82 18.92 -33.06
C PRO A 18 -20.31 18.92 -32.85
N THR A 19 -19.74 20.12 -32.66
CA THR A 19 -18.34 20.29 -32.26
C THR A 19 -18.10 19.45 -31.00
N PRO A 20 -17.18 18.47 -31.02
CA PRO A 20 -16.92 17.64 -29.85
C PRO A 20 -16.48 18.55 -28.69
N PRO A 21 -17.06 18.37 -27.48
CA PRO A 21 -16.67 19.17 -26.33
C PRO A 21 -15.16 19.05 -26.15
N SER A 22 -14.49 20.20 -26.08
CA SER A 22 -13.05 20.29 -25.85
C SER A 22 -12.70 19.42 -24.65
N GLN A 23 -11.91 18.36 -24.87
CA GLN A 23 -11.46 17.50 -23.78
C GLN A 23 -10.79 18.39 -22.73
N PRO A 24 -11.21 18.31 -21.45
CA PRO A 24 -10.56 19.07 -20.39
C PRO A 24 -9.07 18.75 -20.43
N SER A 25 -8.25 19.79 -20.51
CA SER A 25 -6.80 19.66 -20.60
C SER A 25 -6.31 18.78 -19.45
N LYS A 26 -5.60 17.69 -19.78
CA LYS A 26 -5.01 16.78 -18.78
C LYS A 26 -4.26 17.66 -17.76
N PRO A 27 -4.61 17.62 -16.46
CA PRO A 27 -3.96 18.46 -15.46
C PRO A 27 -2.45 18.23 -15.52
N SER A 28 -1.68 19.30 -15.35
CA SER A 28 -0.21 19.22 -15.37
C SER A 28 0.26 18.15 -14.37
N PRO A 29 1.28 17.33 -14.71
CA PRO A 29 1.76 16.26 -13.84
C PRO A 29 2.07 16.81 -12.45
N LEU A 30 1.59 16.13 -11.41
CA LEU A 30 1.87 16.54 -10.04
C LEU A 30 3.40 16.48 -9.79
N PRO A 31 3.95 17.32 -8.90
CA PRO A 31 5.39 17.40 -8.62
C PRO A 31 5.99 16.11 -8.02
N TYR A 32 5.18 15.08 -7.82
CA TYR A 32 5.57 13.78 -7.27
C TYR A 32 6.15 12.82 -8.34
N ASP A 33 5.99 13.10 -9.63
CA ASP A 33 6.44 12.20 -10.71
C ASP A 33 7.92 12.36 -11.10
N ALA A 34 8.54 13.50 -10.76
CA ALA A 34 9.92 13.82 -11.16
C ALA A 34 10.95 12.99 -10.36
N GLY A 35 11.11 11.72 -10.74
CA GLY A 35 12.22 10.88 -10.29
C GLY A 35 11.83 9.65 -9.48
N LEU A 36 10.56 9.25 -9.46
CA LEU A 36 10.16 7.97 -8.89
C LEU A 36 10.48 6.84 -9.88
N ARG A 37 11.04 5.73 -9.38
CA ARG A 37 11.41 4.56 -10.20
C ARG A 37 10.35 3.47 -10.10
N ASP A 38 10.16 2.71 -11.18
CA ASP A 38 9.45 1.43 -11.13
C ASP A 38 9.96 0.56 -9.98
N GLY A 39 9.05 -0.07 -9.25
CA GLY A 39 9.35 -0.91 -8.09
C GLY A 39 9.73 -0.13 -6.82
N SER A 40 9.47 1.19 -6.79
CA SER A 40 9.53 1.95 -5.53
C SER A 40 8.42 1.48 -4.59
N VAL A 41 8.71 1.46 -3.29
CA VAL A 41 7.78 0.97 -2.26
C VAL A 41 7.45 2.10 -1.30
N ILE A 42 6.15 2.31 -1.09
CA ILE A 42 5.59 3.26 -0.13
C ILE A 42 5.30 2.50 1.16
N PHE A 43 5.86 2.96 2.26
CA PHE A 43 5.57 2.44 3.59
C PHE A 43 4.77 3.46 4.39
N LEU A 44 3.78 2.99 5.15
CA LEU A 44 3.07 3.81 6.13
C LEU A 44 3.49 3.40 7.53
N ARG A 45 3.61 4.41 8.40
CA ARG A 45 3.88 4.27 9.82
C ARG A 45 2.71 4.82 10.62
N GLY A 46 2.25 4.07 11.62
CA GLY A 46 1.11 4.42 12.45
C GLY A 46 -0.25 4.00 11.88
N GLY A 47 -1.35 4.65 12.28
CA GLY A 47 -2.72 4.28 11.87
C GLY A 47 -3.44 3.35 12.85
N LEU A 48 -4.64 2.88 12.49
CA LEU A 48 -5.54 2.14 13.41
C LEU A 48 -4.97 0.82 13.92
N LEU A 49 -4.18 0.15 13.08
CA LEU A 49 -3.69 -1.19 13.35
C LEU A 49 -2.29 -1.18 13.96
N VAL A 50 -1.75 -0.01 14.33
CA VAL A 50 -0.38 0.09 14.86
C VAL A 50 -0.17 -0.77 16.10
N GLY A 51 -1.10 -0.76 17.08
CA GLY A 51 -0.98 -1.56 18.29
C GLY A 51 -0.94 -3.07 18.02
N PRO A 52 -1.95 -3.63 17.31
CA PRO A 52 -1.93 -5.03 16.91
C PRO A 52 -0.71 -5.42 16.06
N ILE A 53 -0.34 -4.64 15.04
CA ILE A 53 0.81 -4.95 14.18
C ILE A 53 2.11 -4.89 14.97
N TYR A 54 2.31 -3.86 15.79
CA TYR A 54 3.51 -3.70 16.61
C TYR A 54 3.71 -4.91 17.53
N ARG A 55 2.65 -5.37 18.23
CA ARG A 55 2.73 -6.55 19.11
C ARG A 55 3.19 -7.83 18.42
N HIS A 56 2.98 -7.96 17.10
CA HIS A 56 3.33 -9.16 16.34
C HIS A 56 4.62 -9.00 15.51
N THR A 57 5.09 -7.78 15.27
CA THR A 57 6.17 -7.51 14.30
C THR A 57 7.33 -6.72 14.88
N ASP A 58 7.17 -6.17 16.10
CA ASP A 58 8.09 -5.21 16.71
C ASP A 58 8.45 -4.05 15.77
N SER A 59 7.47 -3.62 14.96
CA SER A 59 7.63 -2.59 13.94
C SER A 59 6.43 -1.64 13.94
N ASP A 60 6.71 -0.35 13.76
CA ASP A 60 5.70 0.70 13.63
C ASP A 60 5.18 0.88 12.19
N LEU A 61 5.75 0.13 11.24
CA LEU A 61 5.28 0.06 9.85
C LEU A 61 4.02 -0.79 9.76
N THR A 62 2.94 -0.18 9.28
CA THR A 62 1.60 -0.78 9.27
C THR A 62 1.08 -1.10 7.88
N HIS A 63 1.69 -0.56 6.83
CA HIS A 63 1.28 -0.80 5.46
C HIS A 63 2.46 -0.71 4.48
N ALA A 64 2.32 -1.41 3.36
CA ALA A 64 3.22 -1.33 2.23
C ALA A 64 2.42 -1.32 0.92
N ALA A 65 2.87 -0.53 -0.05
CA ALA A 65 2.34 -0.48 -1.40
C ALA A 65 3.48 -0.33 -2.41
N ILE A 66 3.32 -0.81 -3.63
CA ILE A 66 4.36 -0.74 -4.67
C ILE A 66 3.92 0.12 -5.84
N VAL A 67 4.85 0.89 -6.38
CA VAL A 67 4.64 1.73 -7.56
C VAL A 67 5.18 1.02 -8.79
N LEU A 68 4.33 0.83 -9.80
CA LEU A 68 4.70 0.31 -11.11
C LEU A 68 4.15 1.22 -12.20
N TYR A 69 4.95 1.52 -13.21
CA TYR A 69 4.57 2.34 -14.35
C TYR A 69 3.89 1.49 -15.42
N HIS A 70 2.80 2.03 -15.98
CA HIS A 70 2.17 1.55 -17.20
C HIS A 70 2.46 2.56 -18.30
N GLY A 71 3.51 2.31 -19.07
CA GLY A 71 4.07 3.32 -19.96
C GLY A 71 4.66 4.47 -19.14
N HIS A 72 4.03 5.65 -19.21
CA HIS A 72 4.47 6.84 -18.47
C HIS A 72 3.62 7.14 -17.23
N ASP A 73 2.53 6.41 -17.02
CA ASP A 73 1.61 6.68 -15.91
C ASP A 73 1.98 5.79 -14.70
N PRO A 74 2.30 6.37 -13.53
CA PRO A 74 2.61 5.61 -12.32
C PRO A 74 1.34 5.12 -11.61
N TRP A 75 1.31 3.82 -11.31
CA TRP A 75 0.22 3.16 -10.58
C TRP A 75 0.72 2.59 -9.26
N VAL A 76 -0.08 2.74 -8.21
CA VAL A 76 0.16 2.13 -6.90
C VAL A 76 -0.68 0.88 -6.77
N TYR A 77 -0.05 -0.24 -6.46
CA TYR A 77 -0.69 -1.51 -6.11
C TYR A 77 -0.63 -1.70 -4.60
N GLU A 78 -1.77 -2.03 -4.01
CA GLU A 78 -1.87 -2.31 -2.59
C GLU A 78 -2.94 -3.37 -2.28
N ALA A 79 -2.72 -4.11 -1.19
CA ALA A 79 -3.76 -4.93 -0.58
C ALA A 79 -4.33 -4.17 0.61
N VAL A 80 -5.58 -3.74 0.51
CA VAL A 80 -6.33 -3.08 1.60
C VAL A 80 -7.75 -3.65 1.65
N PRO A 81 -8.46 -3.60 2.79
CA PRO A 81 -9.85 -4.01 2.82
C PRO A 81 -10.70 -3.24 1.78
N PRO A 82 -11.56 -3.92 0.99
CA PRO A 82 -11.82 -5.36 1.01
C PRO A 82 -10.95 -6.21 0.06
N TYR A 83 -10.26 -5.63 -0.92
CA TYR A 83 -9.53 -6.36 -1.96
C TYR A 83 -8.23 -5.66 -2.38
N VAL A 84 -7.35 -6.42 -3.04
CA VAL A 84 -6.22 -5.85 -3.79
C VAL A 84 -6.74 -4.95 -4.90
N ARG A 85 -6.15 -3.75 -4.99
CA ARG A 85 -6.51 -2.73 -5.97
C ARG A 85 -5.27 -2.04 -6.52
N ARG A 86 -5.47 -1.30 -7.62
CA ARG A 86 -4.52 -0.32 -8.13
C ARG A 86 -5.17 1.05 -8.30
N MET A 87 -4.41 2.11 -8.16
CA MET A 87 -4.86 3.48 -8.45
C MET A 87 -3.71 4.38 -8.94
N PRO A 88 -4.00 5.48 -9.65
CA PRO A 88 -2.97 6.44 -10.03
C PRO A 88 -2.21 6.97 -8.81
N LEU A 89 -0.89 7.14 -8.93
CA LEU A 89 -0.05 7.62 -7.83
C LEU A 89 -0.56 8.94 -7.24
N GLY A 90 -0.93 9.90 -8.08
CA GLY A 90 -1.46 11.18 -7.64
C GLY A 90 -2.69 11.05 -6.73
N ASP A 91 -3.59 10.13 -7.06
CA ASP A 91 -4.79 9.85 -6.26
C ASP A 91 -4.42 9.19 -4.93
N TYR A 92 -3.43 8.28 -4.97
CA TYR A 92 -2.92 7.62 -3.77
C TYR A 92 -2.29 8.59 -2.78
N ILE A 93 -1.45 9.52 -3.26
CA ILE A 93 -0.80 10.52 -2.40
C ILE A 93 -1.85 11.44 -1.76
N ARG A 94 -2.84 11.92 -2.52
CA ARG A 94 -3.95 12.72 -1.96
C ARG A 94 -4.70 11.97 -0.86
N LEU A 95 -4.97 10.67 -1.07
CA LEU A 95 -5.59 9.81 -0.06
C LEU A 95 -4.73 9.69 1.21
N LEU A 96 -3.41 9.58 1.08
CA LEU A 96 -2.51 9.52 2.24
C LEU A 96 -2.44 10.86 2.99
N GLU A 97 -2.40 11.98 2.28
CA GLU A 97 -2.44 13.33 2.86
C GLU A 97 -3.73 13.58 3.63
N GLU A 98 -4.88 13.21 3.04
CA GLU A 98 -6.19 13.29 3.70
C GLU A 98 -6.24 12.45 4.98
N LYS A 99 -5.87 11.17 4.90
CA LYS A 99 -5.81 10.29 6.08
C LYS A 99 -4.85 10.82 7.15
N SER A 100 -3.72 11.39 6.76
CA SER A 100 -2.77 11.94 7.71
C SER A 100 -3.36 13.15 8.44
N ARG A 101 -4.04 14.05 7.72
CA ARG A 101 -4.76 15.20 8.31
C ARG A 101 -5.87 14.77 9.28
N GLU A 102 -6.74 13.85 8.87
CA GLU A 102 -7.80 13.31 9.74
C GLU A 102 -7.22 12.70 11.03
N ARG A 103 -6.10 11.99 10.93
CA ARG A 103 -5.44 11.37 12.09
C ARG A 103 -4.80 12.41 13.00
N PHE A 104 -4.20 13.43 12.41
CA PHE A 104 -3.63 14.54 13.15
C PHE A 104 -4.70 15.24 14.02
N GLU A 105 -5.88 15.49 13.47
CA GLU A 105 -7.04 16.03 14.21
C GLU A 105 -7.46 15.11 15.36
N GLN A 106 -7.34 13.80 15.19
CA GLN A 106 -7.58 12.79 16.23
C GLN A 106 -6.42 12.63 17.23
N LYS A 107 -5.39 13.50 17.19
CA LYS A 107 -4.15 13.39 17.99
C LYS A 107 -3.41 12.07 17.78
N ARG A 108 -3.52 11.48 16.58
CA ARG A 108 -2.84 10.25 16.18
C ARG A 108 -1.82 10.56 15.10
N LYS A 109 -0.58 10.10 15.27
CA LYS A 109 0.48 10.29 14.27
C LYS A 109 0.35 9.26 13.15
N MET A 110 0.42 9.73 11.91
CA MET A 110 0.53 8.89 10.72
C MET A 110 1.49 9.57 9.74
N SER A 111 2.53 8.84 9.33
CA SER A 111 3.51 9.29 8.35
C SER A 111 3.73 8.23 7.29
N TRP A 112 4.31 8.61 6.17
CA TRP A 112 4.64 7.67 5.10
C TRP A 112 5.95 8.09 4.43
N PHE A 113 6.62 7.14 3.81
CA PHE A 113 7.87 7.39 3.10
C PHE A 113 8.01 6.42 1.94
N ILE A 114 8.87 6.79 0.99
CA ILE A 114 9.13 6.00 -0.20
C ILE A 114 10.57 5.54 -0.20
N ILE A 115 10.78 4.26 -0.50
CA ILE A 115 12.09 3.70 -0.80
C ILE A 115 12.14 3.34 -2.28
N GLN A 116 13.22 3.73 -2.95
CA GLN A 116 13.40 3.48 -4.37
C GLN A 116 14.47 2.41 -4.62
N PRO A 117 14.36 1.62 -5.70
CA PRO A 117 15.41 0.70 -6.10
C PRO A 117 16.70 1.41 -6.47
N ARG A 118 17.78 0.96 -5.82
CA ARG A 118 19.15 1.38 -6.15
C ARG A 118 19.48 0.98 -7.58
N VAL A 119 19.33 -0.31 -7.87
CA VAL A 119 19.53 -0.89 -9.20
C VAL A 119 18.19 -0.92 -9.91
N ARG A 120 18.08 -0.22 -11.04
CA ARG A 120 16.88 -0.23 -11.87
C ARG A 120 16.51 -1.67 -12.24
N TYR A 121 15.22 -1.93 -12.31
CA TYR A 121 14.74 -3.21 -12.82
C TYR A 121 14.85 -3.22 -14.36
N GLY A 122 15.27 -4.36 -14.92
CA GLY A 122 15.30 -4.60 -16.35
C GLY A 122 13.90 -4.82 -16.92
N PRO A 123 13.70 -4.73 -18.24
CA PRO A 123 12.39 -4.90 -18.86
C PRO A 123 11.70 -6.23 -18.54
N LEU A 124 12.45 -7.34 -18.49
CA LEU A 124 11.92 -8.66 -18.16
C LEU A 124 11.45 -8.74 -16.71
N GLU A 125 12.26 -8.22 -15.77
CA GLU A 125 11.91 -8.12 -14.35
C GLU A 125 10.62 -7.31 -14.17
N LEU A 126 10.54 -6.14 -14.81
CA LEU A 126 9.37 -5.27 -14.75
C LEU A 126 8.12 -5.92 -15.34
N ASN A 127 8.27 -6.65 -16.45
CA ASN A 127 7.15 -7.37 -17.03
C ASN A 127 6.62 -8.46 -16.09
N ALA A 128 7.52 -9.22 -15.46
CA ALA A 128 7.15 -10.25 -14.48
C ALA A 128 6.46 -9.65 -13.25
N MET A 129 7.00 -8.55 -12.71
CA MET A 129 6.41 -7.81 -11.59
C MET A 129 5.00 -7.29 -11.94
N ARG A 130 4.82 -6.64 -13.10
CA ARG A 130 3.52 -6.11 -13.53
C ARG A 130 2.51 -7.22 -13.78
N HIS A 131 2.90 -8.28 -14.50
CA HIS A 131 2.02 -9.41 -14.76
C HIS A 131 1.51 -10.03 -13.47
N HIS A 132 2.40 -10.20 -12.48
CA HIS A 132 1.99 -10.70 -11.18
C HIS A 132 1.07 -9.72 -10.44
N ALA A 133 1.43 -8.43 -10.39
CA ALA A 133 0.60 -7.41 -9.73
C ALA A 133 -0.82 -7.34 -10.31
N GLU A 134 -0.97 -7.39 -11.63
CA GLU A 134 -2.27 -7.45 -12.32
C GLU A 134 -3.05 -8.73 -11.98
N SER A 135 -2.38 -9.89 -11.92
CA SER A 135 -3.02 -11.16 -11.55
C SER A 135 -3.60 -11.17 -10.12
N GLN A 136 -3.14 -10.27 -9.25
CA GLN A 136 -3.60 -10.18 -7.87
C GLN A 136 -4.82 -9.26 -7.70
N LEU A 137 -5.19 -8.45 -8.71
CA LEU A 137 -6.32 -7.52 -8.59
C LEU A 137 -7.62 -8.26 -8.23
N GLY A 138 -8.37 -7.70 -7.27
CA GLY A 138 -9.60 -8.32 -6.77
C GLY A 138 -9.38 -9.45 -5.76
N ARG A 139 -8.15 -9.89 -5.49
CA ARG A 139 -7.87 -10.87 -4.43
C ARG A 139 -8.30 -10.31 -3.07
N PRO A 140 -9.06 -11.06 -2.24
CA PRO A 140 -9.51 -10.57 -0.94
C PRO A 140 -8.37 -10.19 0.00
N TYR A 141 -8.54 -9.06 0.71
CA TYR A 141 -7.63 -8.70 1.78
C TYR A 141 -7.89 -9.57 3.02
N MET A 142 -6.83 -10.15 3.61
CA MET A 142 -6.98 -10.98 4.82
C MET A 142 -5.84 -10.84 5.81
N LEU A 143 -6.06 -10.04 6.86
CA LEU A 143 -5.15 -9.96 8.01
C LEU A 143 -5.32 -11.13 9.00
N ARG A 144 -6.50 -11.77 9.01
CA ARG A 144 -6.81 -12.85 9.96
C ARG A 144 -5.98 -14.11 9.74
N GLY A 145 -5.67 -14.45 8.49
CA GLY A 145 -4.82 -15.60 8.17
C GLY A 145 -3.39 -15.40 8.69
N TRP A 146 -2.86 -14.18 8.49
CA TRP A 146 -1.55 -13.76 8.98
C TRP A 146 -1.42 -13.93 10.50
N TRP A 147 -2.39 -13.43 11.29
CA TRP A 147 -2.37 -13.58 12.76
C TRP A 147 -2.42 -15.03 13.25
N LYS A 148 -3.02 -15.93 12.46
CA LYS A 148 -3.11 -17.35 12.79
C LYS A 148 -1.94 -18.16 12.23
N GLY A 149 -1.08 -17.58 11.39
CA GLY A 149 -0.02 -18.29 10.69
C GLY A 149 -0.53 -19.36 9.71
N HIS A 150 -1.78 -19.24 9.25
CA HIS A 150 -2.38 -20.22 8.34
C HIS A 150 -2.51 -19.61 6.95
N GLU A 151 -2.24 -20.40 5.94
CA GLU A 151 -2.52 -20.01 4.56
C GLU A 151 -4.03 -19.79 4.39
N VAL A 152 -4.36 -18.63 3.83
CA VAL A 152 -5.73 -18.26 3.50
C VAL A 152 -5.77 -17.78 2.06
N ARG A 153 -6.93 -17.89 1.42
CA ARG A 153 -7.14 -17.45 0.03
C ARG A 153 -6.79 -15.96 -0.19
N GLY A 154 -6.80 -15.15 0.87
CA GLY A 154 -6.52 -13.73 0.79
C GLY A 154 -5.04 -13.41 0.75
N ILE A 155 -4.75 -12.11 0.73
CA ILE A 155 -3.40 -11.57 0.80
C ILE A 155 -3.43 -10.30 1.66
N PHE A 156 -2.29 -9.92 2.20
CA PHE A 156 -2.14 -8.67 2.93
C PHE A 156 -1.00 -7.83 2.33
N CYS A 157 -0.84 -6.60 2.80
CA CYS A 157 -0.11 -5.57 2.07
C CYS A 157 1.37 -5.90 1.82
N SER A 158 2.10 -6.33 2.84
CA SER A 158 3.51 -6.68 2.73
C SER A 158 3.75 -7.98 1.95
N GLN A 159 2.88 -8.99 2.10
CA GLN A 159 2.94 -10.19 1.26
C GLN A 159 2.77 -9.83 -0.22
N LEU A 160 1.75 -9.02 -0.58
CA LEU A 160 1.55 -8.58 -1.97
C LEU A 160 2.81 -7.91 -2.54
N VAL A 161 3.38 -6.96 -1.80
CA VAL A 161 4.58 -6.24 -2.28
C VAL A 161 5.79 -7.18 -2.36
N GLY A 162 5.98 -8.05 -1.37
CA GLY A 162 7.04 -9.06 -1.37
C GLY A 162 6.94 -9.99 -2.58
N ASP A 163 5.77 -10.60 -2.80
CA ASP A 163 5.51 -11.53 -3.90
C ASP A 163 5.69 -10.86 -5.27
N ILE A 164 5.31 -9.58 -5.42
CA ILE A 164 5.56 -8.82 -6.65
C ILE A 164 7.06 -8.65 -6.89
N ILE A 165 7.83 -8.20 -5.89
CA ILE A 165 9.26 -7.93 -6.06
C ILE A 165 10.04 -9.24 -6.24
N GLU A 166 9.64 -10.33 -5.60
CA GLU A 166 10.22 -11.66 -5.79
C GLU A 166 10.19 -12.10 -7.26
N ARG A 167 9.20 -11.69 -8.06
CA ARG A 167 9.17 -11.96 -9.51
C ARG A 167 10.33 -11.36 -10.30
N SER A 168 11.03 -10.38 -9.74
CA SER A 168 12.26 -9.86 -10.32
C SER A 168 13.50 -10.72 -10.02
N GLY A 169 13.41 -11.64 -9.05
CA GLY A 169 14.55 -12.42 -8.56
C GLY A 169 15.50 -11.66 -7.61
N LYS A 170 15.18 -10.41 -7.23
CA LYS A 170 16.06 -9.60 -6.36
C LYS A 170 15.90 -9.83 -4.86
N ILE A 171 14.79 -10.42 -4.43
CA ILE A 171 14.54 -10.81 -3.04
C ILE A 171 13.82 -12.16 -3.02
N GLU A 172 13.84 -12.80 -1.85
CA GLU A 172 12.97 -13.92 -1.50
C GLU A 172 11.87 -13.42 -0.56
N ALA A 173 10.61 -13.60 -0.94
CA ALA A 173 9.46 -13.16 -0.16
C ALA A 173 9.27 -14.06 1.06
N GLY A 174 8.81 -13.50 2.18
CA GLY A 174 8.52 -14.25 3.41
C GLY A 174 7.16 -14.94 3.39
N GLY A 175 6.45 -14.91 2.25
CA GLY A 175 5.11 -15.43 2.09
C GLY A 175 4.14 -14.92 3.16
N ILE A 176 3.43 -15.85 3.81
CA ILE A 176 2.42 -15.54 4.82
C ILE A 176 2.98 -14.98 6.13
N HIS A 177 4.31 -14.90 6.31
CA HIS A 177 4.93 -14.34 7.52
C HIS A 177 5.54 -12.96 7.27
N GLU A 178 5.51 -12.46 6.03
CA GLU A 178 6.14 -11.20 5.66
C GLU A 178 5.38 -10.01 6.24
N SER A 179 5.87 -9.37 7.29
CA SER A 179 5.33 -8.09 7.80
C SER A 179 5.85 -6.87 7.03
N PRO A 180 5.22 -5.69 7.15
CA PRO A 180 5.81 -4.47 6.57
C PRO A 180 7.21 -4.17 7.12
N GLY A 181 7.46 -4.47 8.41
CA GLY A 181 8.78 -4.33 9.04
C GLY A 181 9.83 -5.26 8.43
N SER A 182 9.53 -6.55 8.30
CA SER A 182 10.45 -7.53 7.71
C SER A 182 10.70 -7.26 6.22
N LEU A 183 9.65 -6.87 5.48
CA LEU A 183 9.78 -6.46 4.08
C LEU A 183 10.70 -5.23 3.95
N PHE A 184 10.52 -4.22 4.80
CA PHE A 184 11.40 -3.05 4.86
C PHE A 184 12.87 -3.44 5.08
N GLN A 185 13.13 -4.35 6.02
CA GLN A 185 14.47 -4.85 6.31
C GLN A 185 15.08 -5.58 5.10
N LYS A 186 14.31 -6.43 4.41
CA LYS A 186 14.77 -7.15 3.19
C LYS A 186 15.05 -6.22 2.03
N LEU A 187 14.23 -5.20 1.86
CA LEU A 187 14.40 -4.21 0.81
C LEU A 187 15.58 -3.27 1.10
N THR A 188 15.88 -2.99 2.37
CA THR A 188 16.92 -2.04 2.75
C THR A 188 18.28 -2.30 2.07
N PRO A 189 18.85 -3.53 2.02
CA PRO A 189 20.08 -3.81 1.28
C PRO A 189 19.97 -3.59 -0.24
N VAL A 190 18.84 -3.96 -0.84
CA VAL A 190 18.59 -3.86 -2.29
C VAL A 190 18.35 -2.40 -2.71
N LEU A 191 17.84 -1.58 -1.79
CA LEU A 191 17.42 -0.21 -2.02
C LEU A 191 18.38 0.86 -1.42
N ARG A 192 19.33 0.50 -0.53
CA ARG A 192 20.31 1.44 0.08
C ARG A 192 21.36 1.92 -0.92
N GLY A 193 21.08 3.07 -1.48
CA GLY A 193 21.88 3.84 -2.44
C GLY A 193 21.02 4.86 -3.20
N GLY A 194 19.69 4.78 -3.10
CA GLY A 194 18.77 5.86 -3.48
C GLY A 194 18.29 6.63 -2.24
N ALA A 195 18.10 7.94 -2.39
CA ALA A 195 17.55 8.80 -1.34
C ALA A 195 16.23 8.23 -0.80
N VAL A 196 16.15 8.01 0.51
CA VAL A 196 14.86 7.77 1.18
C VAL A 196 14.19 9.13 1.26
N LYS A 197 13.09 9.31 0.53
CA LYS A 197 12.25 10.52 0.64
C LYS A 197 11.23 10.25 1.72
N ILE A 198 11.51 10.75 2.92
CA ILE A 198 10.57 10.73 4.03
C ILE A 198 9.71 11.98 3.92
N ILE A 199 8.38 11.80 3.85
CA ILE A 199 7.43 12.91 3.80
C ILE A 199 6.66 12.89 5.12
N HIS A 200 7.02 13.82 6.01
CA HIS A 200 6.30 14.05 7.27
C HIS A 200 5.19 15.08 7.04
N TYR A 201 3.97 14.74 7.44
CA TYR A 201 2.85 15.68 7.54
C TYR A 201 2.60 15.96 9.04
N PRO A 202 2.34 17.22 9.48
CA PRO A 202 2.03 18.42 8.69
C PRO A 202 3.24 19.26 8.22
N GLU A 203 4.48 18.82 8.46
CA GLU A 203 5.70 19.54 8.08
C GLU A 203 6.11 19.38 6.60
N ALA A 204 5.16 19.08 5.71
CA ALA A 204 5.38 18.74 4.29
C ALA A 204 6.01 19.88 3.43
N ARG A 205 6.50 20.96 4.06
CA ARG A 205 7.38 21.94 3.44
C ARG A 205 8.86 21.56 3.43
N GLN A 206 9.29 20.53 4.17
CA GLN A 206 10.70 20.08 4.14
C GLN A 206 10.81 18.64 3.65
N VAL A 207 11.13 18.51 2.36
CA VAL A 207 11.62 17.25 1.77
C VAL A 207 13.01 17.02 2.31
N PHE A 208 13.17 16.09 3.25
CA PHE A 208 14.48 15.67 3.71
C PHE A 208 14.97 14.50 2.87
N SER A 209 16.11 14.67 2.19
CA SER A 209 16.90 13.57 1.68
C SER A 209 17.81 13.10 2.82
N PHE A 210 17.54 11.90 3.34
CA PHE A 210 18.45 11.29 4.31
C PHE A 210 19.46 10.43 3.58
N ASP A 211 20.73 10.80 3.69
CA ASP A 211 21.84 9.93 3.29
C ASP A 211 22.09 8.93 4.43
N CYS A 212 21.66 7.67 4.25
CA CYS A 212 21.73 6.63 5.30
C CYS A 212 23.15 6.13 5.62
N GLY A 213 24.19 6.92 5.33
CA GLY A 213 25.60 6.54 5.49
C GLY A 213 26.11 6.39 6.92
N ALA A 214 25.36 6.77 7.97
CA ALA A 214 25.91 6.96 9.31
C ALA A 214 25.16 6.25 10.47
N MET A 215 24.81 4.96 10.32
CA MET A 215 24.42 4.11 11.46
C MET A 215 25.34 2.90 11.66
N ARG A 216 26.66 3.10 11.50
CA ARG A 216 27.67 2.18 12.02
C ARG A 216 28.51 2.87 13.09
N GLY A 217 28.41 2.38 14.33
CA GLY A 217 29.48 2.47 15.32
C GLY A 217 29.24 3.41 16.49
N SER A 218 28.82 2.85 17.63
CA SER A 218 29.60 3.01 18.87
C SER A 218 29.20 1.93 19.88
N ARG A 219 29.88 0.78 19.83
CA ARG A 219 30.04 -0.08 21.00
C ARG A 219 31.27 0.46 21.75
N SER A 220 31.06 1.43 22.63
CA SER A 220 32.03 1.76 23.67
C SER A 220 31.67 0.94 24.90
N GLY A 221 32.55 0.01 25.26
CA GLY A 221 32.48 -0.73 26.52
C GLY A 221 32.55 0.24 27.71
N GLY A 222 31.63 0.05 28.65
CA GLY A 222 31.65 0.69 29.96
C GLY A 222 31.41 -0.37 31.02
N GLN A 223 32.49 -0.95 31.53
CA GLN A 223 32.49 -1.68 32.80
C GLN A 223 32.27 -0.66 33.94
N ARG A 224 31.25 -0.87 34.77
CA ARG A 224 31.23 -0.49 36.18
C ARG A 224 30.19 -1.31 36.92
N GLY A 225 30.64 -1.97 37.99
CA GLY A 225 29.82 -2.75 38.90
C GLY A 225 28.98 -1.88 39.84
N GLY A 226 28.08 -2.56 40.54
CA GLY A 226 27.22 -1.99 41.57
C GLY A 226 26.15 -3.00 41.95
N ASP A 227 26.45 -3.80 42.98
CA ASP A 227 25.49 -4.58 43.74
C ASP A 227 24.39 -3.67 44.32
N LEU A 228 23.13 -4.15 44.30
CA LEU A 228 22.18 -4.22 45.42
C LEU A 228 20.71 -4.10 44.98
N ALA A 229 19.90 -4.88 45.70
CA ALA A 229 18.46 -4.79 45.93
C ALA A 229 17.52 -5.37 44.86
N SER A 230 17.09 -6.58 45.19
CA SER A 230 15.86 -7.24 44.79
C SER A 230 14.61 -6.43 45.15
N GLU A 231 13.80 -6.09 44.16
CA GLU A 231 12.38 -5.83 44.36
C GLU A 231 11.55 -6.57 43.29
N THR A 232 10.69 -7.45 43.80
CA THR A 232 9.77 -8.31 43.09
C THR A 232 8.63 -7.48 42.47
N PRO A 233 8.20 -7.73 41.23
CA PRO A 233 7.15 -6.94 40.58
C PRO A 233 5.74 -7.31 41.08
N PRO A 234 4.81 -6.35 41.19
CA PRO A 234 3.39 -6.68 41.34
C PRO A 234 2.82 -7.19 40.02
N SER A 235 2.12 -8.31 40.13
CA SER A 235 1.33 -8.96 39.09
C SER A 235 0.10 -8.12 38.73
N GLU A 236 0.09 -7.51 37.56
CA GLU A 236 -1.15 -7.01 36.95
C GLU A 236 -1.71 -8.04 35.97
N THR A 237 -2.75 -8.73 36.43
CA THR A 237 -3.68 -9.50 35.60
C THR A 237 -4.49 -8.54 34.73
N ALA A 238 -4.05 -8.33 33.48
CA ALA A 238 -4.90 -7.72 32.47
C ALA A 238 -5.85 -8.79 31.89
N THR A 239 -7.10 -8.73 32.33
CA THR A 239 -8.22 -9.46 31.73
C THR A 239 -8.40 -8.99 30.28
N ALA A 240 -8.29 -9.93 29.35
CA ALA A 240 -8.64 -9.73 27.95
C ALA A 240 -10.15 -9.50 27.84
N GLY A 241 -10.56 -8.24 27.88
CA GLY A 241 -11.94 -7.82 27.64
C GLY A 241 -12.34 -8.06 26.18
N ASP A 242 -13.42 -8.81 26.02
CA ASP A 242 -14.18 -9.00 24.80
C ASP A 242 -14.37 -7.69 24.00
N CYS A 243 -13.77 -7.62 22.83
CA CYS A 243 -14.07 -6.61 21.82
C CYS A 243 -14.10 -7.27 20.45
N PHE A 244 -15.13 -8.08 20.18
CA PHE A 244 -15.71 -8.33 18.85
C PHE A 244 -16.95 -9.24 18.97
N LYS A 245 -18.03 -8.75 19.59
CA LYS A 245 -19.38 -9.32 19.41
C LYS A 245 -20.11 -8.46 18.39
N GLY A 246 -20.45 -9.03 17.24
CA GLY A 246 -21.33 -8.37 16.27
C GLY A 246 -21.05 -8.67 14.81
N LEU A 247 -21.08 -9.94 14.41
CA LEU A 247 -21.48 -10.30 13.04
C LEU A 247 -22.43 -11.49 13.15
N GLY A 248 -23.69 -11.23 12.79
CA GLY A 248 -24.80 -12.16 12.85
C GLY A 248 -24.56 -13.41 12.00
N THR A 249 -24.99 -14.54 12.54
CA THR A 249 -25.12 -15.79 11.81
C THR A 249 -26.28 -15.69 10.81
N PRO A 250 -26.13 -16.13 9.55
CA PRO A 250 -27.26 -16.27 8.64
C PRO A 250 -28.16 -17.42 9.08
N GLY A 251 -29.45 -17.12 9.27
CA GLY A 251 -30.48 -18.09 9.62
C GLY A 251 -30.64 -19.18 8.56
N HIS A 252 -30.72 -20.42 9.02
CA HIS A 252 -31.15 -21.56 8.23
C HIS A 252 -32.64 -21.44 7.88
N ASN A 253 -32.96 -21.31 6.60
CA ASN A 253 -34.29 -21.64 6.08
C ASN A 253 -34.42 -23.17 6.03
N ARG A 254 -35.25 -23.74 6.90
CA ARG A 254 -35.77 -25.09 6.71
C ARG A 254 -36.97 -25.02 5.77
N SER A 255 -36.83 -25.68 4.63
CA SER A 255 -37.89 -26.12 3.74
C SER A 255 -38.88 -27.01 4.49
N GLY A 256 -40.16 -26.69 4.42
CA GLY A 256 -41.26 -27.58 4.77
C GLY A 256 -41.61 -28.48 3.58
N VAL A 257 -41.63 -29.79 3.84
CA VAL A 257 -42.51 -30.79 3.23
C VAL A 257 -43.05 -31.62 4.39
#